data_AF-A0A833HM26-F1
#
_entry.id   AF-A0A833HM26-F1
#
_cell.length_a   1.000
_cell.length_b   1.000
_cell.length_c   1.000
_cell.angle_alpha   90.00
_cell.angle_beta   90.00
_cell.angle_gamma   90.00
#
_symmetry.space_group_name_H-M   'P 1'
#
loop_
_entity.id
_entity.type
_entity.pdbx_description
1 polymer ?
#
loop_
_entity_poly.entity_id
_entity_poly.type
_entity_poly.pdbx_seq_one_letter_code
_entity_poly.pdbx_strand_id
1 'polypeptide(L)'
;MNVYSEILNIIDLKQEGSYWDFKSEWYSKGKKADLLHDIMCMSNNLENRDAYIIIGVDEENDHKIKDVKDDENRKNTQMIVDFLKDKKFVGGIRPTVYVEPIIVEDGCIDVIVMKNSNNTPYYLNERYQSIEANNIYTPVMDTNTPKEKSADIHHVEYLWKKRFGIISTPLERIKHYLCKPVEWLDAPTNWETVKKYHMFFPEFTIEYTLEDDGDAYQYYLFNQTDIRPHWREIRIFYHQTLLSTLEGVSLDGGRYFTPTPLTDGVSFGRFHNWDIVFKYFIKDTLPYVIHQFYYVPDGDEETTSHNRFEECILIFESENEKELFKNYVIKNWVNKENFSINIWLPHFSEIDGYIMEEFKKQYYNMQILKRMLSEFRRTFIR
;
A
#
# COMPACT_ATOMS: atom_id res chain seq x y z
N MET A 1 -9.05 -0.57 7.36
CA MET A 1 -10.14 -0.85 8.32
C MET A 1 -9.87 0.00 9.56
N ASN A 2 -10.88 0.58 10.20
CA ASN A 2 -10.67 1.36 11.44
C ASN A 2 -10.50 0.37 12.60
N VAL A 3 -9.62 0.66 13.57
CA VAL A 3 -9.34 -0.18 14.76
C VAL A 3 -10.64 -0.59 15.44
N TYR A 4 -11.60 0.34 15.60
CA TYR A 4 -12.92 0.04 16.17
C TYR A 4 -13.62 -1.17 15.50
N SER A 5 -13.77 -1.14 14.17
CA SER A 5 -14.43 -2.21 13.43
C SER A 5 -13.66 -3.54 13.48
N GLU A 6 -12.33 -3.47 13.51
CA GLU A 6 -11.50 -4.67 13.61
C GLU A 6 -11.63 -5.33 14.99
N ILE A 7 -11.65 -4.54 16.06
CA ILE A 7 -11.79 -5.05 17.43
C ILE A 7 -13.16 -5.67 17.66
N LEU A 8 -14.24 -5.07 17.16
CA LEU A 8 -15.57 -5.70 17.24
C LEU A 8 -15.60 -7.05 16.54
N ASN A 9 -15.05 -7.13 15.31
CA ASN A 9 -14.96 -8.39 14.59
C ASN A 9 -14.14 -9.43 15.37
N ILE A 10 -13.04 -9.03 16.01
CA ILE A 10 -12.20 -9.92 16.82
C ILE A 10 -12.96 -10.47 18.04
N ILE A 11 -13.70 -9.62 18.76
CA ILE A 11 -14.51 -10.07 19.90
C ILE A 11 -15.57 -11.08 19.46
N ASP A 12 -16.21 -10.85 18.31
CA ASP A 12 -17.22 -11.74 17.75
C ASP A 12 -16.66 -13.13 17.36
N LEU A 13 -15.35 -13.25 17.11
CA LEU A 13 -14.72 -14.55 16.83
C LEU A 13 -14.72 -15.49 18.05
N LYS A 14 -14.82 -14.94 19.28
CA LYS A 14 -14.81 -15.70 20.55
C LYS A 14 -13.65 -16.69 20.69
N GLN A 15 -12.48 -16.31 20.17
CA GLN A 15 -11.24 -17.07 20.29
C GLN A 15 -10.05 -16.11 20.24
N GLU A 16 -8.96 -16.46 20.89
CA GLU A 16 -7.68 -15.77 20.73
C GLU A 16 -7.01 -16.10 19.39
N GLY A 17 -5.99 -15.33 19.03
CA GLY A 17 -5.29 -15.53 17.78
C GLY A 17 -3.86 -15.02 17.80
N SER A 18 -3.18 -15.17 16.67
CA SER A 18 -1.74 -14.92 16.54
C SER A 18 -1.32 -13.45 16.68
N TYR A 19 -2.28 -12.52 16.74
CA TYR A 19 -2.03 -11.09 16.91
C TYR A 19 -2.99 -10.40 17.88
N TRP A 20 -3.82 -11.15 18.61
CA TRP A 20 -4.67 -10.58 19.66
C TRP A 20 -4.82 -11.54 20.84
N ASP A 21 -4.98 -10.95 22.03
CA ASP A 21 -5.13 -11.67 23.30
C ASP A 21 -6.15 -10.93 24.16
N PHE A 22 -7.00 -11.67 24.86
CA PHE A 22 -8.04 -11.14 25.72
C PHE A 22 -7.57 -11.11 27.17
N LYS A 23 -8.01 -10.07 27.89
CA LYS A 23 -7.81 -9.97 29.34
C LYS A 23 -9.10 -9.45 29.95
N SER A 24 -9.58 -10.10 31.01
CA SER A 24 -10.82 -9.68 31.68
C SER A 24 -10.66 -8.37 32.46
N GLU A 25 -9.46 -8.05 32.92
CA GLU A 25 -9.14 -6.85 33.70
C GLU A 25 -7.69 -6.39 33.50
N TRP A 26 -7.39 -5.16 33.90
CA TRP A 26 -6.04 -4.63 33.79
C TRP A 26 -5.04 -5.35 34.70
N TYR A 27 -3.81 -5.47 34.21
CA TYR A 27 -2.69 -6.03 34.95
C TYR A 27 -2.49 -5.32 36.29
N SER A 28 -2.67 -6.09 37.36
CA SER A 28 -2.44 -5.63 38.73
C SER A 28 -0.99 -5.19 38.94
N LYS A 29 -0.75 -4.37 39.98
CA LYS A 29 0.59 -3.82 40.28
C LYS A 29 1.70 -4.89 40.40
N GLY A 30 1.36 -6.11 40.80
CA GLY A 30 2.28 -7.25 40.90
C GLY A 30 2.57 -7.96 39.57
N LYS A 31 1.72 -7.76 38.54
CA LYS A 31 1.79 -8.42 37.23
C LYS A 31 2.48 -7.56 36.15
N LYS A 32 3.45 -6.72 36.55
CA LYS A 32 4.22 -5.90 35.58
C LYS A 32 5.04 -6.74 34.62
N ALA A 33 5.59 -7.87 35.08
CA ALA A 33 6.27 -8.82 34.20
C ALA A 33 5.31 -9.43 33.17
N ASP A 34 4.08 -9.74 33.56
CA ASP A 34 3.07 -10.30 32.64
C ASP A 34 2.75 -9.28 31.55
N LEU A 35 2.44 -8.03 31.93
CA LEU A 35 2.18 -6.95 30.99
C LEU A 35 3.33 -6.75 29.99
N LEU A 36 4.58 -6.71 30.46
CA LEU A 36 5.73 -6.53 29.57
C LEU A 36 5.91 -7.73 28.64
N HIS A 37 5.74 -8.94 29.17
CA HIS A 37 5.84 -10.17 28.41
C HIS A 37 4.81 -10.22 27.27
N ASP A 38 3.55 -9.89 27.57
CA ASP A 38 2.46 -9.94 26.59
C ASP A 38 2.64 -8.85 25.53
N ILE A 39 3.07 -7.63 25.93
CA ILE A 39 3.47 -6.58 24.97
C ILE A 39 4.61 -7.06 24.06
N MET A 40 5.64 -7.70 24.62
CA MET A 40 6.78 -8.19 23.85
C MET A 40 6.38 -9.29 22.87
N CYS A 41 5.55 -10.24 23.29
CA CYS A 41 5.00 -11.27 22.42
C CYS A 41 4.24 -10.63 21.26
N MET A 42 3.22 -9.81 21.57
CA MET A 42 2.36 -9.21 20.55
C MET A 42 3.12 -8.27 19.61
N SER A 43 4.13 -7.54 20.11
CA SER A 43 5.01 -6.72 19.26
C SER A 43 5.89 -7.54 18.32
N ASN A 44 6.14 -8.80 18.67
CA ASN A 44 6.87 -9.79 17.87
C ASN A 44 5.95 -10.78 17.15
N ASN A 45 4.67 -10.43 16.93
CA ASN A 45 3.75 -11.29 16.18
C ASN A 45 4.29 -11.62 14.77
N LEU A 46 3.93 -12.82 14.30
CA LEU A 46 4.38 -13.36 13.01
C LEU A 46 3.45 -13.00 11.85
N GLU A 47 2.36 -12.29 12.12
CA GLU A 47 1.34 -11.90 11.13
C GLU A 47 1.71 -10.62 10.36
N ASN A 48 2.83 -9.98 10.73
CA ASN A 48 3.31 -8.74 10.13
C ASN A 48 2.23 -7.64 10.09
N ARG A 49 1.49 -7.48 11.19
CA ARG A 49 0.44 -6.47 11.36
C ARG A 49 0.42 -5.92 12.79
N ASP A 50 -0.43 -4.92 13.00
CA ASP A 50 -0.70 -4.41 14.34
C ASP A 50 -1.27 -5.55 15.20
N ALA A 51 -0.91 -5.57 16.47
CA ALA A 51 -1.41 -6.57 17.43
C ALA A 51 -2.08 -5.90 18.63
N TYR A 52 -2.91 -6.67 19.33
CA TYR A 52 -3.85 -6.14 20.31
C TYR A 52 -3.82 -6.94 21.61
N ILE A 53 -3.86 -6.26 22.74
CA ILE A 53 -4.31 -6.86 24.01
C ILE A 53 -5.60 -6.15 24.36
N ILE A 54 -6.71 -6.89 24.36
CA ILE A 54 -8.05 -6.35 24.51
C ILE A 54 -8.50 -6.59 25.95
N ILE A 55 -8.58 -5.51 26.72
CA ILE A 55 -8.85 -5.54 28.16
C ILE A 55 -10.32 -5.21 28.42
N GLY A 56 -10.97 -6.00 29.26
CA GLY A 56 -12.40 -5.93 29.54
C GLY A 56 -13.22 -6.99 28.82
N VAL A 57 -12.62 -8.13 28.45
CA VAL A 57 -13.30 -9.27 27.82
C VAL A 57 -13.08 -10.51 28.66
N ASP A 58 -14.17 -11.11 29.15
CA ASP A 58 -14.16 -12.27 30.04
C ASP A 58 -14.32 -13.58 29.26
N GLU A 59 -13.19 -14.20 28.92
CA GLU A 59 -13.12 -15.45 28.15
C GLU A 59 -13.83 -16.62 28.86
N GLU A 60 -13.78 -16.68 30.19
CA GLU A 60 -14.43 -17.73 30.99
C GLU A 60 -15.96 -17.61 30.98
N ASN A 61 -16.49 -16.47 30.53
CA ASN A 61 -17.90 -16.14 30.54
C ASN A 61 -18.40 -15.73 29.14
N ASP A 62 -18.06 -16.53 28.13
CA ASP A 62 -18.50 -16.36 26.73
C ASP A 62 -18.08 -15.01 26.13
N HIS A 63 -16.88 -14.53 26.47
CA HIS A 63 -16.30 -13.26 25.99
C HIS A 63 -17.17 -12.04 26.32
N LYS A 64 -17.89 -12.09 27.45
CA LYS A 64 -18.69 -10.96 27.90
C LYS A 64 -17.82 -9.76 28.22
N ILE A 65 -18.38 -8.58 27.91
CA ILE A 65 -17.74 -7.31 28.22
C ILE A 65 -17.78 -7.06 29.73
N LYS A 66 -16.62 -6.70 30.28
CA LYS A 66 -16.43 -6.22 31.65
C LYS A 66 -15.93 -4.78 31.57
N ASP A 67 -16.76 -3.83 31.98
CA ASP A 67 -16.43 -2.40 31.89
C ASP A 67 -15.16 -2.07 32.69
N VAL A 68 -14.15 -1.52 32.02
CA VAL A 68 -12.85 -1.20 32.62
C VAL A 68 -12.76 0.22 33.17
N LYS A 69 -13.82 1.04 33.07
CA LYS A 69 -13.79 2.47 33.47
C LYS A 69 -13.24 2.70 34.87
N ASP A 70 -13.68 1.88 35.82
CA ASP A 70 -13.36 1.99 37.24
C ASP A 70 -12.28 0.98 37.70
N ASP A 71 -11.56 0.37 36.76
CA ASP A 71 -10.47 -0.54 37.09
C ASP A 71 -9.32 0.22 37.77
N GLU A 72 -9.00 -0.16 39.02
CA GLU A 72 -7.95 0.48 39.83
C GLU A 72 -6.55 0.42 39.21
N ASN A 73 -6.33 -0.50 38.27
CA ASN A 73 -5.06 -0.71 37.59
C ASN A 73 -5.06 -0.17 36.15
N ARG A 74 -6.13 0.48 35.71
CA ARG A 74 -6.26 1.06 34.36
C ARG A 74 -5.07 1.97 34.02
N LYS A 75 -4.53 1.83 32.81
CA LYS A 75 -3.41 2.64 32.32
C LYS A 75 -3.79 3.33 31.02
N ASN A 76 -3.30 4.54 30.84
CA ASN A 76 -3.37 5.24 29.55
C ASN A 76 -2.06 5.07 28.77
N THR A 77 -2.03 5.59 27.54
CA THR A 77 -0.85 5.58 26.66
C THR A 77 0.42 6.09 27.34
N GLN A 78 0.36 7.22 28.06
CA GLN A 78 1.53 7.80 28.72
C GLN A 78 2.13 6.84 29.75
N MET A 79 1.29 6.21 30.57
CA MET A 79 1.74 5.26 31.59
C MET A 79 2.39 4.01 30.98
N ILE A 80 1.89 3.52 29.83
CA ILE A 80 2.50 2.40 29.10
C ILE A 80 3.84 2.81 28.47
N VAL A 81 3.90 4.00 27.85
CA VAL A 81 5.14 4.53 27.26
C VAL A 81 6.22 4.71 28.32
N ASP A 82 5.88 5.29 29.47
CA ASP A 82 6.81 5.46 30.60
C ASP A 82 7.23 4.10 31.15
N PHE A 83 6.30 3.15 31.28
CA PHE A 83 6.61 1.79 31.70
C PHE A 83 7.64 1.13 30.77
N LEU A 84 7.51 1.27 29.45
CA LEU A 84 8.43 0.69 28.47
C LEU A 84 9.77 1.43 28.38
N LYS A 85 9.77 2.75 28.61
CA LYS A 85 10.97 3.61 28.52
C LYS A 85 12.09 3.15 29.45
N ASP A 86 11.74 2.68 30.64
CA ASP A 86 12.70 2.24 31.64
C ASP A 86 13.26 0.84 31.40
N LYS A 87 12.73 0.11 30.39
CA LYS A 87 13.15 -1.26 30.10
C LYS A 87 14.35 -1.27 29.18
N LYS A 88 15.29 -2.17 29.46
CA LYS A 88 16.56 -2.26 28.76
C LYS A 88 16.40 -3.11 27.51
N PHE A 89 15.73 -2.56 26.50
CA PHE A 89 15.63 -3.18 25.19
C PHE A 89 16.96 -3.13 24.45
N VAL A 90 17.28 -4.18 23.69
CA VAL A 90 18.49 -4.22 22.86
C VAL A 90 18.51 -3.07 21.86
N GLY A 91 19.66 -2.40 21.75
CA GLY A 91 19.83 -1.23 20.89
C GLY A 91 19.03 0.00 21.31
N GLY A 92 18.37 -0.01 22.48
CA GLY A 92 17.46 1.05 22.89
C GLY A 92 16.17 1.11 22.06
N ILE A 93 15.88 0.08 21.26
CA ILE A 93 14.75 0.04 20.34
C ILE A 93 13.58 -0.68 21.03
N ARG A 94 12.51 0.06 21.31
CA ARG A 94 11.31 -0.44 21.99
C ARG A 94 10.09 -0.45 21.05
N PRO A 95 9.08 -1.31 21.31
CA PRO A 95 7.86 -1.30 20.51
C PRO A 95 7.11 0.03 20.67
N THR A 96 6.39 0.41 19.60
CA THR A 96 5.47 1.55 19.64
C THR A 96 4.10 1.06 20.08
N VAL A 97 3.68 1.52 21.26
CA VAL A 97 2.48 1.03 21.94
C VAL A 97 1.62 2.20 22.40
N TYR A 98 0.30 2.10 22.24
CA TYR A 98 -0.65 3.05 22.79
C TYR A 98 -1.92 2.34 23.30
N VAL A 99 -2.71 3.03 24.11
CA VAL A 99 -3.98 2.52 24.63
C VAL A 99 -5.12 3.28 23.95
N GLU A 100 -6.05 2.54 23.36
CA GLU A 100 -7.25 3.05 22.70
C GLU A 100 -8.50 2.56 23.45
N PRO A 101 -9.18 3.45 24.20
CA PRO A 101 -10.46 3.11 24.82
C PRO A 101 -11.54 2.98 23.76
N ILE A 102 -12.32 1.90 23.81
CA ILE A 102 -13.43 1.65 22.91
C ILE A 102 -14.72 1.51 23.72
N ILE A 103 -15.72 2.30 23.35
CA ILE A 103 -17.07 2.20 23.92
C ILE A 103 -17.85 1.20 23.07
N VAL A 104 -18.32 0.14 23.71
CA VAL A 104 -19.23 -0.87 23.15
C VAL A 104 -20.58 -0.78 23.87
N GLU A 105 -21.62 -1.45 23.35
CA GLU A 105 -22.97 -1.34 23.92
C GLU A 105 -23.02 -1.68 25.42
N ASP A 106 -22.24 -2.69 25.83
CA ASP A 106 -22.25 -3.23 27.19
C ASP A 106 -21.15 -2.67 28.12
N GLY A 107 -20.40 -1.65 27.70
CA GLY A 107 -19.36 -1.05 28.55
C GLY A 107 -18.22 -0.35 27.80
N CYS A 108 -17.13 -0.08 28.52
CA CYS A 108 -15.87 0.35 27.92
C CYS A 108 -14.86 -0.79 28.02
N ILE A 109 -14.14 -1.02 26.92
CA ILE A 109 -12.94 -1.83 26.88
C ILE A 109 -11.73 -0.91 26.62
N ASP A 110 -10.54 -1.36 26.98
CA ASP A 110 -9.30 -0.69 26.58
C ASP A 110 -8.49 -1.63 25.69
N VAL A 111 -8.01 -1.12 24.56
CA VAL A 111 -7.15 -1.88 23.65
C VAL A 111 -5.74 -1.36 23.75
N ILE A 112 -4.79 -2.20 24.19
CA ILE A 112 -3.38 -1.92 24.03
C ILE A 112 -2.99 -2.29 22.59
N VAL A 113 -2.67 -1.29 21.78
CA VAL A 113 -2.29 -1.47 20.38
C VAL A 113 -0.77 -1.46 20.27
N MET A 114 -0.20 -2.56 19.78
CA MET A 114 1.20 -2.68 19.39
C MET A 114 1.30 -2.43 17.89
N LYS A 115 1.91 -1.33 17.47
CA LYS A 115 2.07 -1.00 16.04
C LYS A 115 3.05 -1.95 15.35
N ASN A 116 2.69 -2.39 14.15
CA ASN A 116 3.59 -3.15 13.30
C ASN A 116 4.86 -2.35 13.00
N SER A 117 6.00 -3.03 13.02
CA SER A 117 7.29 -2.43 12.73
C SER A 117 8.28 -3.45 12.19
N ASN A 118 9.15 -3.01 11.27
CA ASN A 118 10.33 -3.78 10.86
C ASN A 118 11.44 -3.78 11.92
N ASN A 119 11.25 -3.13 13.07
CA ASN A 119 12.26 -3.11 14.14
C ASN A 119 12.27 -4.34 15.05
N THR A 120 11.48 -5.37 14.72
CA THR A 120 11.52 -6.68 15.37
C THR A 120 12.88 -7.38 15.15
N PRO A 121 13.25 -8.39 15.96
CA PRO A 121 12.61 -8.76 17.22
C PRO A 121 12.87 -7.73 18.33
N TYR A 122 11.89 -7.54 19.22
CA TYR A 122 12.01 -6.79 20.47
C TYR A 122 12.36 -7.75 21.61
N TYR A 123 13.50 -7.52 22.25
CA TYR A 123 13.98 -8.32 23.38
C TYR A 123 14.85 -7.48 24.32
N LEU A 124 15.04 -7.96 25.54
CA LEU A 124 15.80 -7.25 26.59
C LEU A 124 17.28 -7.63 26.56
N ASN A 125 18.18 -6.69 26.84
CA ASN A 125 19.61 -7.00 27.11
C ASN A 125 19.85 -7.39 28.59
N GLU A 126 18.94 -7.01 29.49
CA GLU A 126 19.00 -7.26 30.93
C GLU A 126 17.69 -7.87 31.41
N ARG A 127 17.78 -8.78 32.38
CA ARG A 127 16.62 -9.46 32.96
C ARG A 127 15.71 -8.46 33.65
N TYR A 128 14.40 -8.56 33.44
CA TYR A 128 13.39 -7.80 34.17
C TYR A 128 12.43 -8.73 34.89
N GLN A 129 12.54 -8.81 36.23
CA GLN A 129 11.76 -9.72 37.05
C GLN A 129 11.86 -11.17 36.53
N SER A 130 10.75 -11.78 36.07
CA SER A 130 10.72 -13.13 35.50
C SER A 130 11.00 -13.17 33.99
N ILE A 131 11.22 -12.04 33.33
CA ILE A 131 11.53 -11.98 31.88
C ILE A 131 13.04 -12.05 31.71
N GLU A 132 13.51 -13.13 31.11
CA GLU A 132 14.93 -13.37 30.89
C GLU A 132 15.51 -12.48 29.79
N ALA A 133 16.78 -12.12 29.96
CA ALA A 133 17.55 -11.36 28.97
C ALA A 133 17.83 -12.22 27.73
N ASN A 134 17.92 -11.59 26.56
CA ASN A 134 18.24 -12.20 25.28
C ASN A 134 17.23 -13.23 24.74
N ASN A 135 16.17 -13.53 25.48
CA ASN A 135 15.06 -14.33 24.98
C ASN A 135 14.14 -13.48 24.10
N ILE A 136 13.74 -14.05 22.97
CA ILE A 136 12.74 -13.47 22.07
C ILE A 136 11.45 -14.24 22.30
N TYR A 137 10.37 -13.51 22.56
CA TYR A 137 9.05 -14.09 22.81
C TYR A 137 8.13 -13.77 21.64
N THR A 138 7.34 -14.74 21.21
CA THR A 138 6.30 -14.61 20.17
C THR A 138 5.00 -15.26 20.62
N PRO A 139 3.83 -14.80 20.14
CA PRO A 139 2.61 -15.58 20.17
C PRO A 139 2.76 -16.75 19.19
N VAL A 140 2.29 -17.93 19.58
CA VAL A 140 2.17 -19.12 18.76
C VAL A 140 0.73 -19.60 18.90
N MET A 141 -0.09 -19.27 17.90
CA MET A 141 -1.55 -19.43 17.96
C MET A 141 -2.15 -18.69 19.17
N ASP A 142 -2.70 -19.42 20.14
CA ASP A 142 -3.35 -18.97 21.37
C ASP A 142 -2.39 -18.94 22.57
N THR A 143 -1.10 -19.21 22.38
CA THR A 143 -0.15 -19.28 23.51
C THR A 143 1.08 -18.42 23.28
N ASN A 144 1.52 -17.73 24.33
CA ASN A 144 2.78 -17.01 24.32
C ASN A 144 3.96 -17.95 24.60
N THR A 145 5.12 -17.65 24.01
CA THR A 145 6.38 -18.31 24.37
C THR A 145 6.59 -18.23 25.89
N PRO A 146 6.89 -19.35 26.59
CA PRO A 146 7.12 -19.31 28.04
C PRO A 146 8.27 -18.38 28.44
N LYS A 147 8.16 -17.69 29.57
CA LYS A 147 9.12 -16.67 30.03
C LYS A 147 10.54 -17.20 30.23
N GLU A 148 10.66 -18.48 30.56
CA GLU A 148 11.93 -19.17 30.79
C GLU A 148 12.57 -19.71 29.50
N LYS A 149 11.93 -19.52 28.34
CA LYS A 149 12.41 -19.98 27.03
C LYS A 149 12.42 -18.84 26.02
N SER A 150 13.19 -19.05 24.95
CA SER A 150 13.07 -18.24 23.74
C SER A 150 12.18 -18.96 22.73
N ALA A 151 11.59 -18.19 21.82
CA ALA A 151 10.83 -18.70 20.70
C ALA A 151 11.68 -19.64 19.84
N ASP A 152 11.01 -20.56 19.15
CA ASP A 152 11.65 -21.50 18.24
C ASP A 152 12.47 -20.78 17.16
N ILE A 153 13.54 -21.42 16.72
CA ILE A 153 14.53 -20.82 15.81
C ILE A 153 13.88 -20.27 14.53
N HIS A 154 12.87 -20.95 13.98
CA HIS A 154 12.18 -20.51 12.77
C HIS A 154 11.38 -19.22 12.98
N HIS A 155 10.82 -18.98 14.16
CA HIS A 155 10.14 -17.73 14.51
C HIS A 155 11.16 -16.60 14.70
N VAL A 156 12.28 -16.89 15.37
CA VAL A 156 13.38 -15.94 15.53
C VAL A 156 13.95 -15.53 14.17
N GLU A 157 14.21 -16.49 13.29
CA GLU A 157 14.64 -16.25 11.91
C GLU A 157 13.63 -15.42 11.13
N TYR A 158 12.33 -15.70 11.27
CA TYR A 158 11.28 -14.91 10.63
C TYR A 158 11.35 -13.44 11.06
N LEU A 159 11.50 -13.15 12.35
CA LEU A 159 11.58 -11.77 12.85
C LEU A 159 12.82 -11.02 12.35
N TRP A 160 13.95 -11.71 12.20
CA TRP A 160 15.15 -11.14 11.57
C TRP A 160 14.96 -10.94 10.07
N LYS A 161 14.34 -11.89 9.37
CA LYS A 161 13.95 -11.73 7.96
C LYS A 161 13.03 -10.52 7.78
N LYS A 162 12.08 -10.31 8.70
CA LYS A 162 11.21 -9.13 8.74
C LYS A 162 12.03 -7.85 8.90
N ARG A 163 12.97 -7.86 9.84
CA ARG A 163 13.90 -6.73 10.07
C ARG A 163 14.68 -6.34 8.83
N PHE A 164 15.18 -7.33 8.10
CA PHE A 164 15.95 -7.11 6.87
C PHE A 164 15.09 -6.86 5.64
N GLY A 165 13.75 -6.85 5.77
CA GLY A 165 12.83 -6.63 4.65
C GLY A 165 12.80 -7.78 3.64
N ILE A 166 13.20 -8.99 4.04
CA ILE A 166 13.29 -10.17 3.17
C ILE A 166 12.12 -11.16 3.34
N ILE A 167 11.13 -10.84 4.18
CA ILE A 167 9.85 -11.58 4.20
C ILE A 167 8.94 -11.22 3.01
N SER A 168 9.18 -10.06 2.39
CA SER A 168 8.46 -9.63 1.19
C SER A 168 9.00 -10.35 -0.04
N THR A 169 8.10 -10.66 -0.98
CA THR A 169 8.45 -11.24 -2.27
C THR A 169 9.38 -10.31 -3.06
N PRO A 170 10.18 -10.84 -4.01
CA PRO A 170 10.99 -9.99 -4.88
C PRO A 170 10.17 -8.90 -5.60
N LEU A 171 8.92 -9.19 -5.99
CA LEU A 171 8.04 -8.23 -6.65
C LEU A 171 7.61 -7.08 -5.73
N GLU A 172 7.32 -7.37 -4.46
CA GLU A 172 7.02 -6.33 -3.46
C GLU A 172 8.24 -5.48 -3.14
N ARG A 173 9.41 -6.12 -3.01
CA ARG A 173 10.69 -5.44 -2.73
C ARG A 173 11.08 -4.49 -3.86
N ILE A 174 11.03 -4.94 -5.11
CA ILE A 174 11.41 -4.09 -6.24
C ILE A 174 10.47 -2.89 -6.40
N LYS A 175 9.17 -3.07 -6.16
CA LYS A 175 8.21 -1.95 -6.14
C LYS A 175 8.62 -0.90 -5.10
N HIS A 176 9.07 -1.31 -3.91
CA HIS A 176 9.60 -0.36 -2.92
C HIS A 176 10.88 0.34 -3.39
N TYR A 177 11.81 -0.40 -4.01
CA TYR A 177 13.06 0.17 -4.52
C TYR A 177 12.85 1.15 -5.70
N LEU A 178 11.86 0.90 -6.57
CA LEU A 178 11.52 1.77 -7.69
C LEU A 178 10.96 3.13 -7.23
N CYS A 179 10.40 3.23 -6.01
CA CYS A 179 10.02 4.51 -5.42
C CYS A 179 11.22 5.42 -5.09
N LYS A 180 12.46 4.95 -5.28
CA LYS A 180 13.69 5.71 -5.05
C LYS A 180 14.58 5.71 -6.29
N PRO A 181 14.23 6.45 -7.35
CA PRO A 181 14.97 6.41 -8.63
C PRO A 181 16.46 6.74 -8.50
N VAL A 182 16.84 7.57 -7.52
CA VAL A 182 18.24 7.94 -7.24
C VAL A 182 19.14 6.78 -6.80
N GLU A 183 18.55 5.67 -6.35
CA GLU A 183 19.29 4.45 -5.96
C GLU A 183 19.47 3.48 -7.15
N TRP A 184 19.14 3.89 -8.37
CA TRP A 184 19.28 3.09 -9.59
C TRP A 184 20.34 3.64 -10.52
N LEU A 185 21.17 2.75 -11.05
CA LEU A 185 22.26 3.07 -11.98
C LEU A 185 22.00 2.44 -13.34
N ASP A 186 22.45 3.11 -14.40
CA ASP A 186 22.42 2.56 -15.74
C ASP A 186 23.43 1.41 -15.87
N ALA A 187 22.98 0.29 -16.43
CA ALA A 187 23.84 -0.77 -16.88
C ALA A 187 24.53 -0.34 -18.19
N PRO A 188 25.69 -0.94 -18.55
CA PRO A 188 26.29 -0.73 -19.85
C PRO A 188 25.28 -0.97 -20.97
N THR A 189 25.12 0.01 -21.84
CA THR A 189 24.17 -0.04 -22.95
C THR A 189 24.47 -1.24 -23.86
N ASN A 190 23.43 -1.99 -24.21
CA ASN A 190 23.45 -2.88 -25.36
C ASN A 190 22.48 -2.32 -26.42
N TRP A 191 22.59 -2.77 -27.66
CA TRP A 191 21.74 -2.29 -28.76
C TRP A 191 20.30 -2.83 -28.70
N GLU A 192 19.96 -3.60 -27.66
CA GLU A 192 18.68 -4.33 -27.54
C GLU A 192 17.76 -3.70 -26.48
N THR A 193 18.34 -3.18 -25.39
CA THR A 193 17.61 -2.76 -24.19
C THR A 193 18.30 -1.60 -23.49
N VAL A 194 17.51 -0.78 -22.80
CA VAL A 194 18.01 0.14 -21.78
C VAL A 194 17.75 -0.47 -20.42
N LYS A 195 18.81 -0.80 -19.69
CA LYS A 195 18.76 -1.53 -18.43
C LYS A 195 19.28 -0.69 -17.28
N LYS A 196 18.57 -0.73 -16.15
CA LYS A 196 18.99 -0.17 -14.86
C LYS A 196 19.07 -1.26 -13.80
N TYR A 197 19.95 -1.08 -12.82
CA TYR A 197 20.06 -1.96 -11.65
C TYR A 197 20.09 -1.15 -10.36
N HIS A 198 19.60 -1.73 -9.28
CA HIS A 198 19.61 -1.08 -7.97
C HIS A 198 21.03 -1.10 -7.36
N MET A 199 21.52 0.05 -6.89
CA MET A 199 22.93 0.21 -6.50
C MET A 199 23.34 -0.65 -5.29
N PHE A 200 22.43 -0.88 -4.34
CA PHE A 200 22.68 -1.70 -3.14
C PHE A 200 22.26 -3.17 -3.31
N PHE A 201 21.42 -3.47 -4.31
CA PHE A 201 20.84 -4.79 -4.55
C PHE A 201 20.83 -5.08 -6.05
N PRO A 202 22.02 -5.21 -6.68
CA PRO A 202 22.16 -5.29 -8.14
C PRO A 202 21.47 -6.51 -8.77
N GLU A 203 21.03 -7.47 -7.97
CA GLU A 203 20.15 -8.54 -8.42
C GLU A 203 18.75 -8.07 -8.85
N PHE A 204 18.31 -6.89 -8.42
CA PHE A 204 17.10 -6.24 -8.91
C PHE A 204 17.41 -5.37 -10.12
N THR A 205 16.79 -5.71 -11.26
CA THR A 205 16.97 -4.94 -12.50
C THR A 205 15.64 -4.65 -13.18
N ILE A 206 15.59 -3.54 -13.90
CA ILE A 206 14.48 -3.14 -14.77
C ILE A 206 15.06 -2.74 -16.11
N GLU A 207 14.46 -3.19 -17.20
CA GLU A 207 14.86 -2.84 -18.56
C GLU A 207 13.66 -2.63 -19.46
N TYR A 208 13.85 -1.90 -20.55
CA TYR A 208 12.88 -1.86 -21.64
C TYR A 208 13.55 -2.12 -23.00
N THR A 209 12.81 -2.70 -23.94
CA THR A 209 13.28 -3.02 -25.30
C THR A 209 13.48 -1.77 -26.16
N LEU A 210 14.45 -1.81 -27.08
CA LEU A 210 14.70 -0.76 -28.07
C LEU A 210 14.10 -1.04 -29.45
N GLU A 211 13.58 -2.25 -29.67
CA GLU A 211 12.74 -2.57 -30.82
C GLU A 211 11.33 -2.00 -30.61
N ASP A 212 10.71 -1.53 -31.69
CA ASP A 212 9.37 -0.93 -31.67
C ASP A 212 8.34 -2.01 -31.99
N ASP A 213 7.48 -2.30 -31.01
CA ASP A 213 6.59 -3.46 -31.03
C ASP A 213 5.21 -3.16 -31.68
N GLY A 214 5.02 -2.00 -32.32
CA GLY A 214 3.81 -1.77 -33.12
C GLY A 214 3.59 -0.35 -33.60
N ASP A 215 2.46 -0.13 -34.28
CA ASP A 215 2.03 1.15 -34.84
C ASP A 215 0.61 1.56 -34.39
N ALA A 216 0.09 0.89 -33.35
CA ALA A 216 -1.24 1.15 -32.83
C ALA A 216 -1.34 2.57 -32.26
N TYR A 217 -2.40 3.32 -32.59
CA TYR A 217 -2.62 4.65 -32.00
C TYR A 217 -3.57 4.60 -30.79
N GLN A 218 -3.28 5.42 -29.79
CA GLN A 218 -4.14 5.65 -28.61
C GLN A 218 -4.49 7.15 -28.51
N TYR A 219 -5.66 7.49 -27.97
CA TYR A 219 -6.14 8.88 -27.94
C TYR A 219 -5.20 9.85 -27.20
N TYR A 220 -4.43 9.38 -26.22
CA TYR A 220 -3.51 10.22 -25.46
C TYR A 220 -2.26 10.63 -26.25
N LEU A 221 -1.94 9.94 -27.35
CA LEU A 221 -0.81 10.29 -28.22
C LEU A 221 -1.05 11.64 -28.91
N PHE A 222 -2.31 11.98 -29.20
CA PHE A 222 -2.69 13.23 -29.86
C PHE A 222 -2.52 14.47 -28.97
N ASN A 223 -2.25 14.30 -27.67
CA ASN A 223 -1.86 15.42 -26.81
C ASN A 223 -0.35 15.72 -26.85
N GLN A 224 0.44 14.90 -27.55
CA GLN A 224 1.89 15.08 -27.72
C GLN A 224 2.19 15.92 -28.97
N THR A 225 3.41 16.46 -29.06
CA THR A 225 3.83 17.21 -30.27
C THR A 225 4.11 16.24 -31.41
N ASP A 226 4.88 15.20 -31.11
CA ASP A 226 5.05 14.02 -31.96
C ASP A 226 4.08 12.92 -31.49
N ILE A 227 3.08 12.66 -32.33
CA ILE A 227 1.99 11.72 -32.03
C ILE A 227 2.34 10.27 -32.36
N ARG A 228 3.52 10.00 -32.93
CA ARG A 228 3.88 8.66 -33.40
C ARG A 228 4.03 7.70 -32.23
N PRO A 229 3.38 6.52 -32.27
CA PRO A 229 3.56 5.52 -31.25
C PRO A 229 4.96 4.90 -31.34
N HIS A 230 5.53 4.60 -30.18
CA HIS A 230 6.73 3.80 -30.04
C HIS A 230 6.52 2.86 -28.86
N TRP A 231 6.11 1.63 -29.15
CA TRP A 231 5.72 0.65 -28.13
C TRP A 231 6.91 -0.20 -27.73
N ARG A 232 7.09 -0.40 -26.43
CA ARG A 232 8.21 -1.13 -25.83
C ARG A 232 7.69 -2.20 -24.88
N GLU A 233 8.53 -3.16 -24.54
CA GLU A 233 8.29 -4.08 -23.43
C GLU A 233 9.19 -3.72 -22.24
N ILE A 234 8.59 -3.42 -21.09
CA ILE A 234 9.28 -3.24 -19.81
C ILE A 234 9.37 -4.60 -19.12
N ARG A 235 10.56 -4.98 -18.70
CA ARG A 235 10.86 -6.25 -18.04
C ARG A 235 11.51 -6.01 -16.69
N ILE A 236 11.04 -6.75 -15.69
CA ILE A 236 11.50 -6.65 -14.31
C ILE A 236 12.12 -7.97 -13.90
N PHE A 237 13.35 -7.94 -13.40
CA PHE A 237 14.07 -9.15 -13.02
C PHE A 237 14.52 -9.13 -11.56
N TYR A 238 14.57 -10.34 -11.00
CA TYR A 238 15.34 -10.68 -9.81
C TYR A 238 16.32 -11.79 -10.15
N HIS A 239 17.62 -11.48 -10.07
CA HIS A 239 18.68 -12.24 -10.72
C HIS A 239 18.37 -12.43 -12.21
N GLN A 240 18.18 -13.68 -12.66
CA GLN A 240 17.83 -14.02 -14.05
C GLN A 240 16.33 -14.33 -14.19
N THR A 241 15.57 -14.26 -13.09
CA THR A 241 14.14 -14.58 -13.09
C THR A 241 13.35 -13.36 -13.53
N LEU A 242 12.62 -13.48 -14.64
CA LEU A 242 11.64 -12.48 -15.07
C LEU A 242 10.45 -12.51 -14.09
N LEU A 243 10.29 -11.44 -13.32
CA LEU A 243 9.23 -11.30 -12.33
C LEU A 243 7.92 -10.77 -12.94
N SER A 244 8.02 -9.84 -13.89
CA SER A 244 6.86 -9.19 -14.52
C SER A 244 7.27 -8.55 -15.83
N THR A 245 6.32 -8.48 -16.76
CA THR A 245 6.40 -7.66 -17.97
C THR A 245 5.26 -6.65 -17.98
N LEU A 246 5.50 -5.50 -18.60
CA LEU A 246 4.49 -4.48 -18.88
C LEU A 246 4.73 -3.94 -20.28
N GLU A 247 3.68 -3.55 -20.99
CA GLU A 247 3.82 -2.75 -22.19
C GLU A 247 4.18 -1.31 -21.78
N GLY A 248 5.12 -0.70 -22.48
CA GLY A 248 5.56 0.69 -22.31
C GLY A 248 5.41 1.48 -23.60
N VAL A 249 5.44 2.80 -23.48
CA VAL A 249 5.33 3.72 -24.61
C VAL A 249 6.34 4.85 -24.47
N SER A 250 7.11 5.08 -25.53
CA SER A 250 7.95 6.27 -25.69
C SER A 250 7.14 7.36 -26.38
N LEU A 251 6.84 8.42 -25.63
CA LEU A 251 6.00 9.54 -26.04
C LEU A 251 6.83 10.67 -26.64
N ASP A 252 6.19 11.47 -27.49
CA ASP A 252 6.73 12.72 -28.03
C ASP A 252 8.10 12.57 -28.71
N GLY A 253 8.26 11.51 -29.50
CA GLY A 253 9.51 11.20 -30.19
C GLY A 253 10.62 10.67 -29.28
N GLY A 254 10.27 10.16 -28.09
CA GLY A 254 11.20 9.58 -27.12
C GLY A 254 11.58 10.51 -25.96
N ARG A 255 10.92 11.66 -25.82
CA ARG A 255 11.17 12.63 -24.73
C ARG A 255 10.72 12.14 -23.37
N TYR A 256 9.68 11.31 -23.33
CA TYR A 256 9.18 10.74 -22.08
C TYR A 256 8.82 9.27 -22.28
N PHE A 257 9.23 8.42 -21.34
CA PHE A 257 8.94 6.99 -21.36
C PHE A 257 8.10 6.58 -20.16
N THR A 258 7.10 5.75 -20.38
CA THR A 258 6.14 5.39 -19.35
C THR A 258 5.47 4.04 -19.63
N PRO A 259 5.05 3.26 -18.61
CA PRO A 259 4.24 2.07 -18.86
C PRO A 259 2.89 2.47 -19.43
N THR A 260 2.27 1.58 -20.20
CA THR A 260 0.94 1.82 -20.73
C THR A 260 -0.09 1.85 -19.60
N PRO A 261 -1.04 2.79 -19.64
CA PRO A 261 -2.10 2.88 -18.65
C PRO A 261 -3.13 1.77 -18.88
N LEU A 262 -3.74 1.31 -17.79
CA LEU A 262 -4.81 0.32 -17.83
C LEU A 262 -6.05 0.87 -18.54
N THR A 263 -6.89 -0.02 -19.08
CA THR A 263 -8.12 0.35 -19.79
C THR A 263 -9.33 -0.17 -19.02
N ASP A 264 -10.32 0.69 -18.80
CA ASP A 264 -11.63 0.34 -18.27
C ASP A 264 -12.68 1.27 -18.91
N GLY A 265 -13.95 1.07 -18.59
CA GLY A 265 -15.01 1.87 -19.14
C GLY A 265 -16.28 1.88 -18.32
N VAL A 266 -17.23 2.70 -18.77
CA VAL A 266 -18.56 2.85 -18.21
C VAL A 266 -19.58 2.42 -19.25
N SER A 267 -20.56 1.63 -18.83
CA SER A 267 -21.72 1.22 -19.63
C SER A 267 -22.99 1.75 -18.99
N PHE A 268 -23.81 2.46 -19.77
CA PHE A 268 -25.12 2.97 -19.37
C PHE A 268 -26.26 2.00 -19.71
N GLY A 269 -26.03 1.12 -20.70
CA GLY A 269 -26.97 0.09 -21.13
C GLY A 269 -26.81 -1.25 -20.42
N ARG A 270 -27.70 -2.20 -20.76
CA ARG A 270 -27.62 -3.60 -20.30
C ARG A 270 -26.64 -4.46 -21.12
N PHE A 271 -25.96 -3.88 -22.10
CA PHE A 271 -25.02 -4.57 -22.98
C PHE A 271 -23.60 -4.51 -22.43
N HIS A 272 -22.77 -5.48 -22.80
CA HIS A 272 -21.38 -5.62 -22.35
C HIS A 272 -20.39 -4.65 -23.02
N ASN A 273 -20.85 -3.71 -23.86
CA ASN A 273 -19.97 -2.74 -24.51
C ASN A 273 -19.86 -1.47 -23.65
N TRP A 274 -18.64 -0.96 -23.50
CA TRP A 274 -18.41 0.33 -22.85
C TRP A 274 -18.88 1.49 -23.74
N ASP A 275 -19.76 2.33 -23.20
CA ASP A 275 -20.18 3.59 -23.84
C ASP A 275 -19.08 4.65 -23.77
N ILE A 276 -18.27 4.57 -22.72
CA ILE A 276 -17.10 5.42 -22.48
C ILE A 276 -15.93 4.53 -22.10
N VAL A 277 -14.83 4.65 -22.82
CA VAL A 277 -13.55 4.03 -22.50
C VAL A 277 -12.63 5.09 -21.93
N PHE A 278 -11.87 4.75 -20.90
CA PHE A 278 -10.85 5.63 -20.32
C PHE A 278 -9.60 4.85 -19.95
N LYS A 279 -8.47 5.55 -19.94
CA LYS A 279 -7.19 5.04 -19.46
C LYS A 279 -6.94 5.48 -18.03
N TYR A 280 -6.32 4.62 -17.23
CA TYR A 280 -6.08 4.91 -15.83
C TYR A 280 -4.84 4.25 -15.22
N PHE A 281 -4.40 4.81 -14.10
CA PHE A 281 -3.53 4.17 -13.12
C PHE A 281 -4.22 4.11 -11.76
N ILE A 282 -3.79 3.16 -10.94
CA ILE A 282 -4.09 3.13 -9.51
C ILE A 282 -2.78 3.31 -8.75
N LYS A 283 -2.77 4.25 -7.81
CA LYS A 283 -1.62 4.50 -6.95
C LYS A 283 -1.22 3.23 -6.21
N ASP A 284 0.07 3.12 -5.91
CA ASP A 284 0.66 1.93 -5.32
C ASP A 284 0.40 0.64 -6.12
N THR A 285 0.14 0.69 -7.42
CA THR A 285 0.28 -0.48 -8.29
C THR A 285 1.63 -0.46 -8.98
N LEU A 286 2.11 -1.62 -9.41
CA LEU A 286 3.39 -1.72 -10.12
C LEU A 286 3.45 -0.82 -11.37
N PRO A 287 2.42 -0.76 -12.25
CA PRO A 287 2.41 0.18 -13.37
C PRO A 287 2.56 1.64 -12.93
N TYR A 288 1.85 2.07 -11.88
CA TYR A 288 1.95 3.45 -11.41
C TYR A 288 3.33 3.77 -10.83
N VAL A 289 3.90 2.86 -10.05
CA VAL A 289 5.26 3.03 -9.50
C VAL A 289 6.29 3.15 -10.63
N ILE A 290 6.16 2.37 -11.69
CA ILE A 290 7.06 2.44 -12.86
C ILE A 290 6.86 3.73 -13.65
N HIS A 291 5.60 4.18 -13.81
CA HIS A 291 5.27 5.47 -14.42
C HIS A 291 5.98 6.64 -13.69
N GLN A 292 5.99 6.60 -12.35
CA GLN A 292 6.71 7.59 -11.53
C GLN A 292 8.23 7.38 -11.56
N PHE A 293 8.71 6.14 -11.66
CA PHE A 293 10.14 5.82 -11.69
C PHE A 293 10.86 6.38 -12.92
N TYR A 294 10.23 6.30 -14.10
CA TYR A 294 10.84 6.78 -15.34
C TYR A 294 10.74 8.29 -15.53
N TYR A 295 9.91 8.98 -14.75
CA TYR A 295 9.79 10.43 -14.86
C TYR A 295 10.92 11.13 -14.11
N VAL A 296 11.75 11.86 -14.86
CA VAL A 296 12.81 12.72 -14.31
C VAL A 296 12.49 14.18 -14.67
N PRO A 297 11.89 14.97 -13.76
CA PRO A 297 11.48 16.33 -14.08
C PRO A 297 12.70 17.21 -14.44
N ASP A 298 12.73 17.63 -15.70
CA ASP A 298 13.73 18.53 -16.28
C ASP A 298 13.28 20.00 -16.32
N GLY A 299 11.97 20.26 -16.14
CA GLY A 299 11.34 21.56 -16.31
C GLY A 299 11.16 22.00 -17.79
N ASP A 300 11.37 21.10 -18.75
CA ASP A 300 11.36 21.40 -20.19
C ASP A 300 10.58 20.35 -21.00
N GLU A 301 11.23 19.62 -21.90
CA GLU A 301 10.59 18.74 -22.88
C GLU A 301 9.98 17.50 -22.22
N GLU A 302 10.71 16.81 -21.32
CA GLU A 302 10.21 15.61 -20.64
C GLU A 302 9.02 15.97 -19.74
N THR A 303 9.15 17.04 -18.97
CA THR A 303 8.08 17.55 -18.09
C THR A 303 6.83 17.92 -18.88
N THR A 304 6.99 18.52 -20.06
CA THR A 304 5.87 18.89 -20.92
C THR A 304 5.15 17.65 -21.46
N SER A 305 5.90 16.66 -21.95
CA SER A 305 5.33 15.41 -22.48
C SER A 305 4.62 14.60 -21.39
N HIS A 306 5.23 14.48 -20.20
CA HIS A 306 4.64 13.87 -19.00
C HIS A 306 3.29 14.50 -18.65
N ASN A 307 3.24 15.83 -18.49
CA ASN A 307 2.02 16.52 -18.05
C ASN A 307 0.89 16.37 -19.08
N ARG A 308 1.20 16.49 -20.37
CA ARG A 308 0.24 16.25 -21.45
C ARG A 308 -0.29 14.82 -21.45
N PHE A 309 0.55 13.85 -21.11
CA PHE A 309 0.10 12.47 -20.94
C PHE A 309 -0.84 12.36 -19.74
N GLU A 310 -0.46 12.82 -18.55
CA GLU A 310 -1.30 12.74 -17.34
C GLU A 310 -2.65 13.47 -17.46
N GLU A 311 -2.73 14.55 -18.25
CA GLU A 311 -3.99 15.23 -18.60
C GLU A 311 -5.00 14.28 -19.26
N CYS A 312 -4.52 13.23 -19.93
CA CYS A 312 -5.31 12.24 -20.65
C CYS A 312 -5.62 10.97 -19.84
N ILE A 313 -5.14 10.87 -18.59
CA ILE A 313 -5.20 9.65 -17.77
C ILE A 313 -5.89 9.92 -16.42
N LEU A 314 -6.76 9.01 -15.98
CA LEU A 314 -7.30 9.02 -14.61
C LEU A 314 -6.31 8.36 -13.65
N ILE A 315 -6.03 9.00 -12.51
CA ILE A 315 -5.16 8.43 -11.47
C ILE A 315 -6.01 8.27 -10.21
N PHE A 316 -6.24 7.03 -9.80
CA PHE A 316 -7.05 6.67 -8.63
C PHE A 316 -6.16 6.32 -7.43
N GLU A 317 -6.62 6.60 -6.22
CA GLU A 317 -5.98 6.20 -4.96
C GLU A 317 -6.12 4.68 -4.71
N SER A 318 -7.21 4.07 -5.20
CA SER A 318 -7.47 2.64 -5.02
C SER A 318 -8.45 2.10 -6.06
N GLU A 319 -8.51 0.77 -6.20
CA GLU A 319 -9.54 0.08 -6.99
C GLU A 319 -10.95 0.43 -6.49
N ASN A 320 -11.14 0.54 -5.16
CA ASN A 320 -12.40 0.93 -4.57
C ASN A 320 -12.82 2.37 -4.96
N GLU A 321 -11.87 3.32 -4.99
CA GLU A 321 -12.16 4.67 -5.48
C GLU A 321 -12.62 4.63 -6.94
N LYS A 322 -11.93 3.85 -7.80
CA LYS A 322 -12.31 3.69 -9.21
C LYS A 322 -13.74 3.18 -9.35
N GLU A 323 -14.11 2.13 -8.63
CA GLU A 323 -15.46 1.55 -8.71
C GLU A 323 -16.55 2.49 -8.16
N LEU A 324 -16.28 3.20 -7.06
CA LEU A 324 -17.19 4.24 -6.56
C LEU A 324 -17.32 5.39 -7.57
N PHE A 325 -16.22 5.79 -8.20
CA PHE A 325 -16.22 6.83 -9.22
C PHE A 325 -17.01 6.40 -10.46
N LYS A 326 -16.87 5.17 -10.95
CA LYS A 326 -17.67 4.64 -12.08
C LYS A 326 -19.17 4.71 -11.77
N ASN A 327 -19.57 4.33 -10.56
CA ASN A 327 -20.96 4.47 -10.12
C ASN A 327 -21.43 5.93 -10.06
N TYR A 328 -20.56 6.85 -9.63
CA TYR A 328 -20.84 8.28 -9.67
C TYR A 328 -21.01 8.78 -11.12
N VAL A 329 -20.16 8.35 -12.06
CA VAL A 329 -20.27 8.69 -13.47
C VAL A 329 -21.59 8.21 -14.05
N ILE A 330 -21.98 6.95 -13.82
CA ILE A 330 -23.27 6.38 -14.30
C ILE A 330 -24.45 7.25 -13.88
N LYS A 331 -24.48 7.70 -12.64
CA LYS A 331 -25.59 8.50 -12.09
C LYS A 331 -25.59 9.95 -12.59
N ASN A 332 -24.42 10.51 -12.91
CA ASN A 332 -24.27 11.94 -13.17
C ASN A 332 -23.95 12.27 -14.63
N TRP A 333 -23.75 11.28 -15.51
CA TRP A 333 -23.38 11.51 -16.89
C TRP A 333 -24.41 12.31 -17.69
N VAL A 334 -25.69 12.25 -17.30
CA VAL A 334 -26.75 13.09 -17.88
C VAL A 334 -26.43 14.60 -17.76
N ASN A 335 -25.64 14.97 -16.75
CA ASN A 335 -25.22 16.35 -16.49
C ASN A 335 -23.79 16.64 -17.00
N LYS A 336 -23.23 15.82 -17.90
CA LYS A 336 -21.85 15.95 -18.39
C LYS A 336 -21.53 17.32 -18.99
N GLU A 337 -22.53 18.02 -19.53
CA GLU A 337 -22.35 19.35 -20.14
C GLU A 337 -21.90 20.40 -19.11
N ASN A 338 -22.20 20.20 -17.82
CA ASN A 338 -21.67 21.06 -16.75
C ASN A 338 -20.14 20.96 -16.63
N PHE A 339 -19.56 19.87 -17.13
CA PHE A 339 -18.13 19.59 -17.10
C PHE A 339 -17.46 19.81 -18.46
N SER A 340 -18.20 20.16 -19.51
CA SER A 340 -17.66 20.30 -20.87
C SER A 340 -17.13 21.69 -21.22
N ILE A 341 -17.44 22.69 -20.38
CA ILE A 341 -17.13 24.11 -20.63
C ILE A 341 -15.62 24.33 -20.81
N ASN A 342 -15.20 24.97 -21.90
CA ASN A 342 -13.77 25.26 -22.19
C ASN A 342 -12.88 24.00 -22.28
N ILE A 343 -13.41 22.85 -22.72
CA ILE A 343 -12.53 21.74 -23.14
C ILE A 343 -11.87 22.15 -24.46
N TRP A 344 -10.54 22.21 -24.45
CA TRP A 344 -9.74 22.38 -25.64
C TRP A 344 -9.41 21.01 -26.23
N LEU A 345 -9.52 20.89 -27.56
CA LEU A 345 -9.14 19.68 -28.29
C LEU A 345 -7.81 19.94 -29.01
N PRO A 346 -6.82 19.04 -28.88
CA PRO A 346 -5.61 19.12 -29.69
C PRO A 346 -5.93 18.89 -31.17
N HIS A 347 -4.93 19.15 -32.02
CA HIS A 347 -5.05 18.81 -33.43
C HIS A 347 -4.96 17.29 -33.61
N PHE A 348 -6.02 16.70 -34.16
CA PHE A 348 -6.03 15.29 -34.54
C PHE A 348 -5.72 15.19 -36.04
N SER A 349 -4.46 14.90 -36.37
CA SER A 349 -4.03 14.61 -37.74
C SER A 349 -4.77 13.38 -38.27
N GLU A 350 -5.13 13.39 -39.56
CA GLU A 350 -5.70 12.21 -40.22
C GLU A 350 -4.65 11.09 -40.30
N ILE A 351 -5.06 9.88 -39.93
CA ILE A 351 -4.20 8.69 -39.97
C ILE A 351 -4.92 7.60 -40.76
N ASP A 352 -4.26 7.11 -41.81
CA ASP A 352 -4.80 6.06 -42.67
C ASP A 352 -5.15 4.81 -41.86
N GLY A 353 -6.35 4.28 -42.06
CA GLY A 353 -6.84 3.09 -41.35
C GLY A 353 -7.52 3.36 -40.01
N TYR A 354 -7.58 4.61 -39.53
CA TYR A 354 -8.20 4.97 -38.26
C TYR A 354 -9.45 5.84 -38.39
N ILE A 355 -10.38 5.66 -37.46
CA ILE A 355 -11.60 6.50 -37.35
C ILE A 355 -11.31 7.62 -36.35
N MET A 356 -10.82 8.76 -36.85
CA MET A 356 -10.35 9.87 -36.01
C MET A 356 -11.42 10.47 -35.09
N GLU A 357 -12.69 10.42 -35.50
CA GLU A 357 -13.82 10.86 -34.67
C GLU A 357 -13.95 10.06 -33.36
N GLU A 358 -13.55 8.79 -33.35
CA GLU A 358 -13.58 7.98 -32.13
C GLU A 358 -12.47 8.41 -31.16
N PHE A 359 -11.27 8.73 -31.64
CA PHE A 359 -10.20 9.27 -30.79
C PHE A 359 -10.56 10.65 -30.22
N LYS A 360 -11.17 11.53 -31.04
CA LYS A 360 -11.67 12.84 -30.58
C LYS A 360 -12.72 12.67 -29.47
N LYS A 361 -13.66 11.74 -29.67
CA LYS A 361 -14.70 11.40 -28.69
C LYS A 361 -14.10 10.84 -27.39
N GLN A 362 -13.13 9.93 -27.49
CA GLN A 362 -12.44 9.37 -26.32
C GLN A 362 -11.70 10.45 -25.54
N TYR A 363 -10.91 11.28 -26.21
CA TYR A 363 -10.20 12.40 -25.58
C TYR A 363 -11.19 13.36 -24.91
N TYR A 364 -12.26 13.75 -25.59
CA TYR A 364 -13.28 14.65 -25.06
C TYR A 364 -13.96 14.08 -23.80
N ASN A 365 -14.38 12.82 -23.85
CA ASN A 365 -14.96 12.14 -22.70
C ASN A 365 -13.95 12.08 -21.53
N MET A 366 -12.68 11.80 -21.82
CA MET A 366 -11.62 11.74 -20.83
C MET A 366 -11.43 13.09 -20.10
N GLN A 367 -11.47 14.21 -20.84
CA GLN A 367 -11.44 15.56 -20.25
C GLN A 367 -12.63 15.83 -19.31
N ILE A 368 -13.83 15.37 -19.67
CA ILE A 368 -15.02 15.42 -18.80
C ILE A 368 -14.78 14.59 -17.53
N LEU A 369 -14.29 13.35 -17.67
CA LEU A 369 -14.06 12.44 -16.55
C LEU A 369 -13.04 13.00 -15.55
N LYS A 370 -11.97 13.68 -15.99
CA LYS A 370 -11.00 14.33 -15.07
C LYS A 370 -11.67 15.35 -14.16
N ARG A 371 -12.59 16.14 -14.71
CA ARG A 371 -13.32 17.16 -13.96
C ARG A 371 -14.34 16.53 -13.02
N MET A 372 -15.05 15.50 -13.50
CA MET A 372 -15.96 14.71 -12.66
C MET A 372 -15.21 14.03 -11.49
N LEU A 373 -14.00 13.50 -11.72
CA LEU A 373 -13.20 12.88 -10.65
C LEU A 373 -12.80 13.90 -9.58
N SER A 374 -12.43 15.11 -10.00
CA SER A 374 -12.15 16.22 -9.08
C SER A 374 -13.35 16.59 -8.22
N GLU A 375 -14.56 16.63 -8.81
CA GLU A 375 -15.80 16.88 -8.07
C GLU A 375 -16.18 15.73 -7.12
N PHE A 376 -16.04 14.50 -7.59
CA PHE A 376 -16.29 13.29 -6.81
C PHE A 376 -15.46 13.29 -5.53
N ARG A 377 -14.15 13.52 -5.65
CA ARG A 377 -13.23 13.60 -4.50
C ARG A 377 -13.64 14.68 -3.50
N ARG A 378 -14.04 15.86 -3.99
CA ARG A 378 -14.48 16.98 -3.15
C ARG A 378 -15.75 16.67 -2.35
N THR A 379 -16.61 15.79 -2.88
CA THR A 379 -17.95 15.55 -2.35
C THR A 379 -18.03 14.31 -1.45
N PHE A 380 -17.24 13.26 -1.74
CA PHE A 380 -17.40 11.94 -1.13
C PHE A 380 -16.20 11.44 -0.30
N ILE A 381 -15.06 12.14 -0.31
CA ILE A 381 -13.82 11.70 0.35
C ILE A 381 -13.30 12.76 1.34
N ARG A 382 -14.21 13.40 2.08
CA ARG A 382 -13.82 14.27 3.20
C ARG A 382 -13.55 13.48 4.47
#